data_AF-A0A8J9QTG2-F1
#
_entry.id   AF-A0A8J9QTG2-F1
#
_cell.length_a   1.000
_cell.length_b   1.000
_cell.length_c   1.000
_cell.angle_alpha   90.00
_cell.angle_beta   90.00
_cell.angle_gamma   90.00
#
_symmetry.space_group_name_H-M   'P 1'
#
loop_
_entity.id
_entity.type
_entity.pdbx_description
1 polymer ?
#
loop_
_entity_poly.entity_id
_entity_poly.type
_entity_poly.pdbx_seq_one_letter_code
_entity_poly.pdbx_strand_id
1 'polypeptide(L)'
;YWGSSKKVLGDLKFLEGLKTYDKDNIPAVVMKRIRERFINHPDFQPAVIKNVSSACEGLCKWVRAMEVYDRVAKVVAPKRERLREAEGLLDIQMQKLNTKRAELKTLMDRLQALNDEFEEMNNRKKELEDNIEICSQKLIRAEKLISGLGGEKERWTEAARLLGIRYTDLTGDTLLSSGTVAYLGAFTVDYRLECQQKWLAL
;
A
#
# COMPACT_ATOMS: atom_id res chain seq x y z
N TYR A 1 6.86 81.75 -17.75
CA TYR A 1 6.15 81.42 -16.49
C TYR A 1 7.09 81.52 -15.28
N TRP A 2 7.66 82.69 -14.96
CA TRP A 2 8.59 82.83 -13.83
C TRP A 2 7.89 82.98 -12.47
N GLY A 3 6.80 83.76 -12.41
CA GLY A 3 6.06 84.00 -11.17
C GLY A 3 5.46 82.74 -10.53
N SER A 4 4.85 81.86 -11.34
CA SER A 4 4.29 80.59 -10.87
C SER A 4 5.36 79.62 -10.37
N SER A 5 6.52 79.55 -11.05
CA SER A 5 7.63 78.69 -10.64
C SER A 5 8.24 79.14 -9.31
N LYS A 6 8.38 80.45 -9.06
CA LYS A 6 8.83 80.95 -7.74
C LYS A 6 7.89 80.55 -6.61
N LYS A 7 6.57 80.59 -6.86
CA LYS A 7 5.56 80.21 -5.85
C LYS A 7 5.65 78.73 -5.48
N VAL A 8 5.91 77.86 -6.46
CA VAL A 8 6.08 76.41 -6.23
C VAL A 8 7.40 76.12 -5.52
N LEU A 9 8.51 76.73 -5.97
CA LEU A 9 9.83 76.52 -5.38
C LEU A 9 9.97 77.15 -3.98
N GLY A 10 9.15 78.17 -3.67
CA GLY A 10 9.08 78.80 -2.35
C GLY A 10 8.18 78.08 -1.35
N ASP A 11 7.51 77.00 -1.74
CA ASP A 11 6.68 76.19 -0.83
C ASP A 11 7.58 75.32 0.06
N LEU A 12 7.42 75.46 1.39
CA LEU A 12 8.16 74.69 2.40
C LEU A 12 7.90 73.18 2.29
N LYS A 13 6.76 72.75 1.72
CA LYS A 13 6.41 71.34 1.52
C LYS A 13 6.84 70.77 0.16
N PHE A 14 7.51 71.54 -0.68
CA PHE A 14 7.85 71.15 -2.04
C PHE A 14 8.63 69.83 -2.12
N LEU A 15 9.63 69.63 -1.26
CA LEU A 15 10.43 68.40 -1.24
C LEU A 15 9.62 67.16 -0.83
N GLU A 16 8.73 67.29 0.15
CA GLU A 16 7.84 66.19 0.53
C GLU A 16 6.88 65.85 -0.62
N GLY A 17 6.35 66.87 -1.31
CA GLY A 17 5.55 66.68 -2.51
C GLY A 17 6.26 65.93 -3.64
N LEU A 18 7.58 66.08 -3.79
CA LEU A 18 8.37 65.31 -4.75
C LEU A 18 8.59 63.85 -4.33
N LYS A 19 8.71 63.59 -3.02
CA LYS A 19 8.87 62.23 -2.47
C LYS A 19 7.59 61.43 -2.52
N THR A 20 6.47 62.05 -2.18
CA THR A 20 5.14 61.44 -2.17
C THR A 20 4.41 61.59 -3.51
N TYR A 21 5.11 62.07 -4.54
CA TYR A 21 4.51 62.26 -5.85
C TYR A 21 3.99 60.93 -6.40
N ASP A 22 2.76 60.95 -6.90
CA ASP A 22 2.13 59.79 -7.50
C ASP A 22 2.76 59.48 -8.85
N LYS A 23 3.84 58.70 -8.79
CA LYS A 23 4.62 58.24 -9.94
C LYS A 23 3.88 57.22 -10.80
N ASP A 24 2.82 56.60 -10.28
CA ASP A 24 2.07 55.56 -10.97
C ASP A 24 0.91 56.14 -11.81
N ASN A 25 0.42 57.34 -11.46
CA ASN A 25 -0.71 58.00 -12.15
C ASN A 25 -0.35 59.31 -12.87
N ILE A 26 0.84 59.40 -13.47
CA ILE A 26 1.24 60.58 -14.25
C ILE A 26 0.50 60.60 -15.60
N PRO A 27 -0.24 61.67 -15.97
CA PRO A 27 -0.95 61.73 -17.24
C PRO A 27 -0.01 61.55 -18.44
N ALA A 28 -0.39 60.69 -19.39
CA ALA A 28 0.43 60.38 -20.56
C ALA A 28 0.82 61.62 -21.39
N VAL A 29 -0.06 62.62 -21.44
CA VAL A 29 0.19 63.91 -22.12
C VAL A 29 1.34 64.67 -21.48
N VAL A 30 1.45 64.64 -20.14
CA VAL A 30 2.53 65.29 -19.39
C VAL A 30 3.85 64.57 -19.67
N MET A 31 3.87 63.24 -19.61
CA MET A 31 5.08 62.45 -19.86
C MET A 31 5.56 62.57 -21.31
N LYS A 32 4.63 62.62 -22.28
CA LYS A 32 4.94 62.88 -23.69
C LYS A 32 5.63 64.23 -23.87
N ARG A 33 5.10 65.28 -23.25
CA ARG A 33 5.71 66.62 -23.29
C ARG A 33 7.11 66.63 -22.65
N ILE A 34 7.30 65.93 -21.54
CA ILE A 34 8.60 65.80 -20.87
C ILE A 34 9.62 65.15 -21.80
N ARG A 35 9.26 64.02 -22.44
CA ARG A 35 10.12 63.29 -23.37
C ARG A 35 10.52 64.12 -24.59
N GLU A 36 9.54 64.73 -25.24
CA GLU A 36 9.74 65.46 -26.51
C GLU A 36 10.51 66.77 -26.31
N ARG A 37 10.24 67.50 -25.22
CA ARG A 37 10.78 68.86 -25.04
C ARG A 37 12.00 68.95 -24.15
N PHE A 38 12.17 68.03 -23.20
CA PHE A 38 13.17 68.19 -22.14
C PHE A 38 14.17 67.05 -22.08
N ILE A 39 13.74 65.78 -22.12
CA ILE A 39 14.66 64.64 -21.88
C ILE A 39 15.81 64.55 -22.91
N ASN A 40 15.53 64.87 -24.18
CA ASN A 40 16.52 64.85 -25.26
C ASN A 40 17.24 66.18 -25.46
N HIS A 41 16.92 67.20 -24.67
CA HIS A 41 17.53 68.53 -24.82
C HIS A 41 18.98 68.52 -24.28
N PRO A 42 19.96 69.06 -25.03
CA PRO A 42 21.37 69.08 -24.62
C PRO A 42 21.59 69.87 -23.31
N ASP A 43 20.81 70.93 -23.09
CA ASP A 43 20.89 71.73 -21.85
C ASP A 43 20.17 71.09 -20.66
N PHE A 44 19.38 70.03 -20.87
CA PHE A 44 18.66 69.32 -19.80
C PHE A 44 19.37 68.02 -19.39
N GLN A 45 20.70 68.10 -19.29
CA GLN A 45 21.54 67.02 -18.80
C GLN A 45 22.00 67.35 -17.38
N PRO A 46 21.91 66.41 -16.41
CA PRO A 46 22.36 66.65 -15.04
C PRO A 46 23.79 67.18 -14.95
N ALA A 47 24.69 66.68 -15.80
CA ALA A 47 26.09 67.14 -15.87
C ALA A 47 26.23 68.60 -16.31
N VAL A 48 25.35 69.09 -17.20
CA VAL A 48 25.35 70.48 -17.68
C VAL A 48 24.72 71.39 -16.63
N ILE A 49 23.58 70.99 -16.05
CA ILE A 49 22.84 71.78 -15.04
C ILE A 49 23.64 71.91 -13.73
N LYS A 50 24.44 70.89 -13.38
CA LYS A 50 25.32 70.92 -12.21
C LYS A 50 26.26 72.13 -12.18
N ASN A 51 26.74 72.57 -13.35
CA ASN A 51 27.63 73.73 -13.47
C ASN A 51 26.93 75.05 -13.11
N VAL A 52 25.59 75.07 -13.10
CA VAL A 52 24.77 76.23 -12.76
C VAL A 52 24.23 76.13 -11.32
N SER A 53 23.73 74.95 -10.92
CA SER A 53 23.21 74.74 -9.56
C SER A 53 23.07 73.26 -9.21
N SER A 54 23.60 72.87 -8.05
CA SER A 54 23.47 71.52 -7.49
C SER A 54 22.03 71.15 -7.11
N ALA A 55 21.23 72.12 -6.63
CA ALA A 55 19.82 71.90 -6.34
C ALA A 55 19.01 71.66 -7.63
N CYS A 56 19.34 72.38 -8.70
CA CYS A 56 18.73 72.17 -10.02
C CYS A 56 19.15 70.83 -10.64
N GLU A 57 20.37 70.35 -10.38
CA GLU A 57 20.81 69.00 -10.78
C GLU A 57 19.92 67.92 -10.15
N GLY A 58 19.60 68.04 -8.85
CA GLY A 58 18.72 67.10 -8.14
C GLY A 58 17.32 67.03 -8.76
N LEU A 59 16.74 68.18 -9.12
CA LEU A 59 15.45 68.25 -9.80
C LEU A 59 15.50 67.65 -11.21
N CYS A 60 16.57 67.90 -11.97
CA CYS A 60 16.75 67.29 -13.28
C CYS A 60 16.82 65.75 -13.19
N LYS A 61 17.59 65.23 -12.22
CA LYS A 61 17.67 63.78 -11.97
C LYS A 61 16.32 63.20 -11.55
N TRP A 62 15.55 63.89 -10.71
CA TRP A 62 14.22 63.45 -10.30
C TRP A 62 13.26 63.33 -11.49
N VAL A 63 13.20 64.34 -12.37
CA VAL A 63 12.33 64.29 -13.57
C VAL A 63 12.72 63.14 -14.49
N ARG A 64 14.02 62.92 -14.70
CA ARG A 64 14.52 61.80 -15.51
C ARG A 64 14.22 60.45 -14.88
N ALA A 65 14.34 60.33 -13.56
CA ALA A 65 14.00 59.11 -12.83
C ALA A 65 12.49 58.80 -12.94
N MET A 66 11.62 59.81 -12.89
CA MET A 66 10.17 59.64 -13.09
C MET A 66 9.82 59.19 -14.51
N GLU A 67 10.51 59.70 -15.52
CA GLU A 67 10.33 59.24 -16.91
C GLU A 67 10.76 57.78 -17.10
N VAL A 68 11.93 57.42 -16.58
CA VAL A 68 12.45 56.05 -16.65
C VAL A 68 11.51 55.11 -15.90
N TYR A 69 11.01 55.53 -14.73
CA TYR A 69 10.03 54.77 -13.97
C TYR A 69 8.75 54.53 -14.77
N ASP A 70 8.12 55.56 -15.37
CA ASP A 70 6.92 55.39 -16.22
C ASP A 70 7.16 54.40 -17.37
N ARG A 71 8.32 54.49 -18.03
CA ARG A 71 8.66 53.58 -19.14
C ARG A 71 8.80 52.14 -18.66
N VAL A 72 9.51 51.92 -17.56
CA VAL A 72 9.74 50.57 -17.01
C VAL A 72 8.47 50.01 -16.39
N ALA A 73 7.70 50.80 -15.66
CA ALA A 73 6.43 50.41 -15.05
C ALA A 73 5.44 49.89 -16.11
N LYS A 74 5.35 50.55 -17.27
CA LYS A 74 4.52 50.08 -18.41
C LYS A 74 4.94 48.72 -18.97
N VAL A 75 6.22 48.38 -18.91
CA VAL A 75 6.73 47.07 -19.35
C VAL A 75 6.60 46.01 -18.26
N VAL A 76 6.73 46.40 -16.99
CA VAL A 76 6.70 45.49 -15.84
C VAL A 76 5.28 45.16 -15.41
N ALA A 77 4.33 46.09 -15.49
CA ALA A 77 2.93 45.86 -15.14
C ALA A 77 2.30 44.65 -15.86
N PRO A 78 2.38 44.53 -17.21
CA PRO A 78 1.84 43.35 -17.90
C PRO A 78 2.62 42.06 -17.62
N LYS A 79 3.88 42.15 -17.16
CA LYS A 79 4.64 40.96 -16.73
C LYS A 79 4.21 40.51 -15.34
N ARG A 80 3.97 41.44 -14.42
CA ARG A 80 3.46 41.15 -13.07
C ARG A 80 2.05 40.58 -13.12
N GLU A 81 1.19 41.10 -13.99
CA GLU A 81 -0.16 40.55 -14.16
C GLU A 81 -0.12 39.11 -14.68
N ARG A 82 0.64 38.86 -15.75
CA ARG A 82 0.82 37.49 -16.27
C ARG A 82 1.45 36.54 -15.27
N LEU A 83 2.38 37.02 -14.45
CA LEU A 83 2.97 36.22 -13.38
C LEU A 83 1.90 35.83 -12.35
N ARG A 84 1.08 36.79 -11.91
CA ARG A 84 -0.01 36.56 -10.96
C ARG A 84 -1.03 35.55 -11.50
N GLU A 85 -1.42 35.68 -12.77
CA GLU A 85 -2.32 34.75 -13.44
C GLU A 85 -1.72 33.33 -13.49
N ALA A 86 -0.43 33.21 -13.86
CA ALA A 86 0.26 31.93 -13.94
C ALA A 86 0.45 31.28 -12.56
N GLU A 87 0.79 32.05 -11.53
CA GLU A 87 0.89 31.59 -10.14
C GLU A 87 -0.46 31.12 -9.60
N GLY A 88 -1.54 31.86 -9.89
CA GLY A 88 -2.89 31.44 -9.53
C GLY A 88 -3.32 30.15 -10.23
N LEU A 89 -3.00 29.99 -11.52
CA LEU A 89 -3.26 28.74 -12.24
C LEU A 89 -2.44 27.59 -11.64
N LEU A 90 -1.17 27.82 -11.35
CA LEU A 90 -0.28 26.82 -10.75
C LEU A 90 -0.84 26.32 -9.42
N ASP A 91 -1.28 27.21 -8.53
CA ASP A 91 -1.86 26.84 -7.24
C ASP A 91 -3.09 25.95 -7.41
N ILE A 92 -4.01 26.32 -8.30
CA ILE A 92 -5.20 25.51 -8.62
C ILE A 92 -4.82 24.12 -9.12
N GLN A 93 -3.82 24.02 -10.01
CA GLN A 93 -3.37 22.72 -10.52
C GLN A 93 -2.66 21.89 -9.45
N MET A 94 -1.85 22.51 -8.59
CA MET A 94 -1.19 21.83 -7.47
C MET A 94 -2.21 21.28 -6.47
N GLN A 95 -3.26 22.05 -6.14
CA GLN A 95 -4.36 21.57 -5.29
C GLN A 95 -5.04 20.35 -5.91
N LYS A 96 -5.41 20.42 -7.20
CA LYS A 96 -6.02 19.29 -7.92
C LYS A 96 -5.11 18.05 -7.94
N LEU A 97 -3.82 18.24 -8.20
CA LEU A 97 -2.82 17.17 -8.21
C LEU A 97 -2.71 16.50 -6.84
N ASN A 98 -2.66 17.29 -5.77
CA ASN A 98 -2.56 16.77 -4.41
C ASN A 98 -3.82 15.99 -4.00
N THR A 99 -5.01 16.48 -4.36
CA THR A 99 -6.26 15.73 -4.16
C THR A 99 -6.22 14.39 -4.89
N LYS A 100 -5.80 14.37 -6.17
CA LYS A 100 -5.71 13.12 -6.94
C LYS A 100 -4.65 12.16 -6.41
N ARG A 101 -3.51 12.66 -5.92
CA ARG A 101 -2.49 11.85 -5.25
C ARG A 101 -3.02 11.24 -3.94
N ALA A 102 -3.78 12.00 -3.16
CA ALA A 102 -4.40 11.50 -1.94
C ALA A 102 -5.43 10.41 -2.25
N GLU A 103 -6.33 10.63 -3.22
CA GLU A 103 -7.27 9.61 -3.72
C GLU A 103 -6.53 8.34 -4.16
N LEU A 104 -5.49 8.48 -4.99
CA LEU A 104 -4.69 7.35 -5.45
C LEU A 104 -4.07 6.56 -4.29
N LYS A 105 -3.50 7.26 -3.31
CA LYS A 105 -2.93 6.63 -2.12
C LYS A 105 -3.98 5.81 -1.38
N THR A 106 -5.17 6.38 -1.14
CA THR A 106 -6.23 5.64 -0.45
C THR A 106 -6.67 4.38 -1.21
N LEU A 107 -6.67 4.41 -2.54
CA LEU A 107 -6.98 3.25 -3.37
C LEU A 107 -5.87 2.20 -3.32
N MET A 108 -4.61 2.62 -3.37
CA MET A 108 -3.47 1.71 -3.24
C MET A 108 -3.45 1.03 -1.86
N ASP A 109 -3.69 1.78 -0.78
CA ASP A 109 -3.74 1.24 0.57
C ASP A 109 -4.87 0.20 0.72
N ARG A 110 -6.05 0.47 0.13
CA ARG A 110 -7.17 -0.48 0.10
C ARG A 110 -6.88 -1.72 -0.75
N LEU A 111 -6.23 -1.53 -1.89
CA LEU A 111 -5.85 -2.64 -2.77
C LEU A 111 -4.84 -3.55 -2.08
N GLN A 112 -3.86 -2.97 -1.38
CA GLN A 112 -2.89 -3.74 -0.61
C GLN A 112 -3.57 -4.55 0.49
N ALA A 113 -4.43 -3.93 1.29
CA ALA A 113 -5.18 -4.63 2.33
C ALA A 113 -6.02 -5.80 1.78
N LEU A 114 -6.65 -5.60 0.62
CA LEU A 114 -7.44 -6.65 -0.04
C LEU A 114 -6.55 -7.79 -0.57
N ASN A 115 -5.37 -7.48 -1.10
CA ASN A 115 -4.41 -8.51 -1.51
C ASN A 115 -3.89 -9.30 -0.32
N ASP A 116 -3.59 -8.63 0.80
CA ASP A 116 -3.13 -9.30 2.03
C ASP A 116 -4.22 -10.26 2.57
N GLU A 117 -5.48 -9.81 2.62
CA GLU A 117 -6.63 -10.64 3.03
C GLU A 117 -6.84 -11.82 2.06
N PHE A 118 -6.69 -11.57 0.75
CA PHE A 118 -6.81 -12.62 -0.26
C PHE A 118 -5.73 -13.70 -0.10
N GLU A 119 -4.47 -13.31 0.14
CA GLU A 119 -3.39 -14.26 0.38
C GLU A 119 -3.61 -15.07 1.66
N GLU A 120 -4.05 -14.42 2.75
CA GLU A 120 -4.40 -15.10 4.00
C GLU A 120 -5.51 -16.14 3.79
N MET A 121 -6.60 -15.76 3.12
CA MET A 121 -7.72 -16.67 2.85
C MET A 121 -7.33 -17.81 1.93
N ASN A 122 -6.45 -17.57 0.95
CA ASN A 122 -5.97 -18.62 0.07
C ASN A 122 -5.05 -19.62 0.80
N ASN A 123 -4.21 -19.14 1.71
CA ASN A 123 -3.40 -20.00 2.59
C ASN A 123 -4.30 -20.85 3.50
N ARG A 124 -5.30 -20.23 4.14
CA ARG A 124 -6.27 -20.93 4.99
C ARG A 124 -7.07 -21.97 4.21
N LYS A 125 -7.47 -21.65 2.98
CA LYS A 125 -8.14 -22.62 2.08
C LYS A 125 -7.24 -23.83 1.84
N LYS A 126 -5.98 -23.60 1.49
CA LYS A 126 -5.02 -24.68 1.23
C LYS A 126 -4.79 -25.57 2.46
N GLU A 127 -4.63 -24.97 3.63
CA GLU A 127 -4.51 -25.73 4.89
C GLU A 127 -5.75 -26.58 5.17
N LEU A 128 -6.95 -26.07 4.88
CA LEU A 128 -8.18 -26.85 5.03
C LEU A 128 -8.25 -28.00 4.01
N GLU A 129 -7.88 -27.76 2.76
CA GLU A 129 -7.80 -28.81 1.73
C GLU A 129 -6.82 -29.93 2.14
N ASP A 130 -5.63 -29.56 2.62
CA ASP A 130 -4.63 -30.52 3.10
C ASP A 130 -5.15 -31.33 4.30
N ASN A 131 -5.84 -30.68 5.25
CA ASN A 131 -6.44 -31.35 6.41
C ASN A 131 -7.58 -32.30 6.00
N ILE A 132 -8.39 -31.92 5.02
CA ILE A 132 -9.45 -32.77 4.47
C ILE A 132 -8.84 -34.02 3.85
N GLU A 133 -7.77 -33.88 3.06
CA GLU A 133 -7.08 -35.00 2.43
C GLU A 133 -6.52 -35.98 3.48
N ILE A 134 -5.81 -35.46 4.49
CA ILE A 134 -5.28 -36.28 5.59
C ILE A 134 -6.42 -37.01 6.34
N CYS A 135 -7.53 -36.32 6.60
CA CYS A 135 -8.67 -36.90 7.29
C CYS A 135 -9.32 -38.02 6.46
N SER A 136 -9.51 -37.78 5.16
CA SER A 136 -10.02 -38.77 4.20
C SER A 136 -9.17 -40.03 4.19
N GLN A 137 -7.84 -39.88 4.09
CA GLN A 137 -6.92 -41.02 4.14
C GLN A 137 -6.98 -41.78 5.46
N LYS A 138 -7.10 -41.07 6.59
CA LYS A 138 -7.27 -41.71 7.91
C LYS A 138 -8.58 -42.50 7.97
N LEU A 139 -9.66 -41.97 7.41
CA LEU A 139 -10.97 -42.63 7.36
C LEU A 139 -10.90 -43.92 6.54
N ILE A 140 -10.29 -43.89 5.36
CA ILE A 140 -10.08 -45.08 4.52
C ILE A 140 -9.25 -46.15 5.26
N ARG A 141 -8.20 -45.74 5.98
CA ARG A 141 -7.37 -46.66 6.79
C ARG A 141 -8.17 -47.27 7.94
N ALA A 142 -8.97 -46.47 8.64
CA ALA A 142 -9.81 -46.92 9.74
C ALA A 142 -10.88 -47.91 9.24
N GLU A 143 -11.51 -47.64 8.11
CA GLU A 143 -12.49 -48.54 7.48
C GLU A 143 -11.88 -49.90 7.14
N LYS A 144 -10.70 -49.91 6.50
CA LYS A 144 -9.96 -51.15 6.23
C LYS A 144 -9.63 -51.92 7.50
N LEU A 145 -9.22 -51.22 8.56
CA LEU A 145 -8.89 -51.84 9.84
C LEU A 145 -10.12 -52.47 10.49
N ILE A 146 -11.25 -51.76 10.51
CA ILE A 146 -12.53 -52.25 11.05
C ILE A 146 -13.01 -53.48 10.26
N SER A 147 -12.96 -53.42 8.94
CA SER A 147 -13.34 -54.53 8.07
C SER A 147 -12.47 -55.77 8.33
N GLY A 148 -11.15 -55.60 8.42
CA GLY A 148 -10.22 -56.69 8.73
C GLY A 148 -10.40 -57.26 10.14
N LEU A 149 -10.62 -56.41 11.14
CA LEU A 149 -10.84 -56.85 12.52
C LEU A 149 -12.18 -57.59 12.71
N GLY A 150 -13.20 -57.26 11.93
CA GLY A 150 -14.49 -57.94 11.97
C GLY A 150 -14.37 -59.45 11.74
N GLY A 151 -13.70 -59.84 10.64
CA GLY A 151 -13.47 -61.26 10.33
C GLY A 151 -12.54 -61.95 11.33
N GLU A 152 -11.51 -61.24 11.80
CA GLU A 152 -10.57 -61.79 12.78
C GLU A 152 -11.23 -62.02 14.15
N LYS A 153 -12.15 -61.15 14.57
CA LYS A 153 -12.96 -61.34 15.78
C LYS A 153 -13.78 -62.63 15.70
N GLU A 154 -14.46 -62.88 14.58
CA GLU A 154 -15.21 -64.13 14.38
C GLU A 154 -14.28 -65.34 14.46
N ARG A 155 -13.13 -65.28 13.77
CA ARG A 155 -12.12 -66.35 13.77
C ARG A 155 -11.58 -66.65 15.17
N TRP A 156 -11.22 -65.63 15.94
CA TRP A 156 -10.73 -65.80 17.32
C TRP A 156 -11.82 -66.31 18.26
N THR A 157 -13.06 -65.86 18.07
CA THR A 157 -14.20 -66.34 18.87
C THR A 157 -14.42 -67.83 18.64
N GLU A 158 -14.39 -68.28 17.38
CA GLU A 158 -14.54 -69.69 17.04
C GLU A 158 -13.33 -70.53 17.49
N ALA A 159 -12.11 -70.02 17.32
CA ALA A 159 -10.91 -70.69 17.79
C ALA A 159 -10.91 -70.86 19.32
N ALA A 160 -11.33 -69.83 20.07
CA ALA A 160 -11.48 -69.90 21.52
C ALA A 160 -12.54 -70.95 21.94
N ARG A 161 -13.67 -70.99 21.22
CA ARG A 161 -14.74 -71.99 21.44
C ARG A 161 -14.22 -73.42 21.23
N LEU A 162 -13.57 -73.68 20.09
CA LEU A 162 -13.00 -75.00 19.78
C LEU A 162 -11.89 -75.40 20.76
N LEU A 163 -11.07 -74.44 21.20
CA LEU A 163 -10.03 -74.69 22.20
C LEU A 163 -10.65 -75.06 23.56
N GLY A 164 -11.76 -74.44 23.95
CA GLY A 164 -12.49 -74.80 25.16
C GLY A 164 -13.04 -76.23 25.14
N ILE A 165 -13.57 -76.67 23.99
CA ILE A 165 -14.02 -78.06 23.79
C ILE A 165 -12.82 -79.00 23.92
N ARG A 166 -11.75 -78.77 23.13
CA ARG A 166 -10.54 -79.60 23.16
C ARG A 166 -9.90 -79.66 24.54
N TYR A 167 -9.92 -78.57 25.30
CA TYR A 167 -9.40 -78.54 26.67
C TYR A 167 -10.16 -79.51 27.59
N THR A 168 -11.47 -79.64 27.40
CA THR A 168 -12.33 -80.57 28.15
C THR A 168 -12.05 -82.02 27.75
N ASP A 169 -11.93 -82.28 26.45
CA ASP A 169 -11.73 -83.63 25.90
C ASP A 169 -10.28 -84.15 26.07
N LEU A 170 -9.32 -83.24 26.26
CA LEU A 170 -7.87 -83.52 26.26
C LEU A 170 -7.46 -84.69 27.15
N THR A 171 -8.04 -84.79 28.34
CA THR A 171 -7.68 -85.84 29.30
C THR A 171 -8.09 -87.22 28.77
N GLY A 172 -9.29 -87.33 28.19
CA GLY A 172 -9.80 -88.56 27.57
C GLY A 172 -9.01 -88.93 26.32
N ASP A 173 -8.78 -87.95 25.43
CA ASP A 173 -7.99 -88.13 24.21
C ASP A 173 -6.57 -88.62 24.53
N THR A 174 -5.93 -88.06 25.56
CA THR A 174 -4.59 -88.44 25.99
C THR A 174 -4.58 -89.85 26.58
N LEU A 175 -5.60 -90.21 27.38
CA LEU A 175 -5.74 -91.54 27.96
C LEU A 175 -5.95 -92.62 26.90
N LEU A 176 -6.87 -92.39 25.95
CA LEU A 176 -7.15 -93.31 24.84
C LEU A 176 -5.94 -93.47 23.91
N SER A 177 -5.27 -92.36 23.58
CA SER A 177 -4.07 -92.36 22.73
C SER A 177 -2.91 -93.11 23.40
N SER A 178 -2.63 -92.82 24.67
CA SER A 178 -1.57 -93.51 25.42
C SER A 178 -1.87 -94.99 25.62
N GLY A 179 -3.12 -95.37 25.91
CA GLY A 179 -3.54 -96.77 26.00
C GLY A 179 -3.38 -97.53 24.67
N THR A 180 -3.72 -96.89 23.55
CA THR A 180 -3.52 -97.46 22.21
C THR A 180 -2.04 -97.73 21.94
N VAL A 181 -1.17 -96.74 22.19
CA VAL A 181 0.27 -96.87 21.94
C VAL A 181 0.90 -97.93 22.86
N ALA A 182 0.50 -97.99 24.13
CA ALA A 182 1.08 -98.89 25.11
C ALA A 182 0.67 -100.35 24.94
N TYR A 183 -0.62 -100.63 24.65
CA TYR A 183 -1.17 -101.99 24.73
C TYR A 183 -1.60 -102.58 23.40
N LEU A 184 -1.97 -101.75 22.41
CA LEU A 184 -2.59 -102.25 21.19
C LEU A 184 -1.59 -102.54 20.06
N GLY A 185 -0.30 -102.23 20.21
CA GLY A 185 0.71 -102.32 19.15
C GLY A 185 0.89 -103.70 18.51
N ALA A 186 0.71 -104.80 19.27
CA ALA A 186 0.95 -106.16 18.81
C ALA A 186 -0.27 -106.83 18.12
N PHE A 187 -1.42 -106.14 18.08
CA PHE A 187 -2.68 -106.71 17.60
C PHE A 187 -3.04 -106.26 16.18
N THR A 188 -3.91 -107.05 15.54
CA THR A 188 -4.44 -106.76 14.20
C THR A 188 -5.35 -105.52 14.21
N VAL A 189 -5.48 -104.86 13.06
CA VAL A 189 -6.28 -103.63 12.91
C VAL A 189 -7.70 -103.79 13.45
N ASP A 190 -8.37 -104.90 13.13
CA ASP A 190 -9.76 -105.13 13.55
C ASP A 190 -9.90 -105.21 15.08
N TYR A 191 -8.98 -105.92 15.74
CA TYR A 191 -8.98 -106.04 17.20
C TYR A 191 -8.67 -104.70 17.89
N ARG A 192 -7.78 -103.89 17.31
CA ARG A 192 -7.48 -102.54 17.82
C ARG A 192 -8.70 -101.63 17.76
N LEU A 193 -9.43 -101.64 16.63
CA LEU A 193 -10.64 -100.84 16.45
C LEU A 193 -11.74 -101.26 17.42
N GLU A 194 -11.94 -102.56 17.64
CA GLU A 194 -12.91 -103.06 18.62
C GLU A 194 -12.59 -102.59 20.04
N CYS A 195 -11.32 -102.66 20.46
CA CYS A 195 -10.90 -102.20 21.79
C CYS A 195 -11.07 -100.68 21.95
N GLN A 196 -10.69 -99.90 20.94
CA GLN A 196 -10.87 -98.44 20.95
C GLN A 196 -12.34 -98.04 21.06
N GLN A 197 -13.25 -98.71 20.35
CA GLN A 197 -14.68 -98.46 20.44
C GLN A 197 -15.22 -98.76 21.85
N LYS A 198 -14.78 -99.86 22.48
CA LYS A 198 -15.16 -100.20 23.86
C LYS A 198 -14.65 -99.17 24.86
N TRP A 199 -13.44 -98.66 24.69
CA TRP A 199 -12.86 -97.65 25.59
C TRP A 199 -13.47 -96.27 25.42
N LEU A 200 -13.91 -95.91 24.20
CA LEU A 200 -14.60 -94.65 23.94
C LEU A 200 -16.01 -94.61 24.55
N ALA A 201 -16.62 -95.77 24.81
CA ALA A 201 -17.98 -95.90 25.33
C ALA A 201 -18.08 -95.87 26.88
N LEU A 202 -16.94 -95.78 27.59
CA LEU A 202 -16.83 -95.71 29.05
C LEU A 202 -16.79 -94.25 29.53
#